data_AF-A0A8J2PI84-F1
#
_entry.id   AF-A0A8J2PI84-F1
#
_cell.length_a   1.000
_cell.length_b   1.000
_cell.length_c   1.000
_cell.angle_alpha   90.00
_cell.angle_beta   90.00
_cell.angle_gamma   90.00
#
_symmetry.space_group_name_H-M   'P 1'
#
loop_
_entity.id
_entity.type
_entity.pdbx_description
1 polymer ?
#
loop_
_entity_poly.entity_id
_entity_poly.type
_entity_poly.pdbx_seq_one_letter_code
_entity_poly.pdbx_strand_id
1 'polypeptide(L)'
;SLFRNQIAVKLAGNSIGSWSGCLPPRTYFAVSKINEAGKYLIVHRSKMARGSNPTWQPMKISSRSLCNGDFDRELKIDIFQRKFSGALVSVGSMLTTVNKMSKSGQEKQAMLSPTGQASKSTLRYVSCTITPINTF
;
A
#
# COMPACT_ATOMS: atom_id res chain seq x y z
N SER A 1 29.89 5.04 2.36
CA SER A 1 29.28 4.01 1.50
C SER A 1 27.76 4.10 1.64
N LEU A 2 27.06 4.66 0.65
CA LEU A 2 25.61 4.88 0.71
C LEU A 2 24.90 3.61 0.24
N PHE A 3 24.62 2.68 1.14
CA PHE A 3 23.82 1.49 0.82
C PHE A 3 22.44 1.91 0.30
N ARG A 4 22.24 1.86 -1.02
CA ARG A 4 20.94 2.09 -1.66
C ARG A 4 20.17 0.79 -1.51
N ASN A 5 19.17 0.73 -0.64
CA ASN A 5 18.35 -0.48 -0.49
C ASN A 5 17.22 -0.49 -1.52
N GLN A 6 16.90 -1.66 -2.09
CA GLN A 6 15.64 -1.92 -2.78
C GLN A 6 14.67 -2.56 -1.80
N ILE A 7 13.43 -2.08 -1.81
CA ILE A 7 12.35 -2.60 -0.99
C ILE A 7 11.35 -3.26 -1.93
N ALA A 8 11.04 -4.54 -1.68
CA ALA A 8 9.97 -5.25 -2.37
C ALA A 8 8.90 -5.69 -1.38
N VAL A 9 7.64 -5.29 -1.63
CA VAL A 9 6.51 -5.56 -0.74
C VAL A 9 5.37 -6.19 -1.53
N LYS A 10 4.85 -7.31 -1.03
CA LYS A 10 3.62 -7.93 -1.52
C LYS A 10 2.51 -7.68 -0.52
N LEU A 11 1.42 -7.07 -0.99
CA LEU A 11 0.27 -6.70 -0.18
C LEU A 11 -0.94 -7.58 -0.53
N ALA A 12 -1.70 -7.98 0.48
CA ALA A 12 -3.00 -8.59 0.30
C ALA A 12 -4.05 -7.84 1.13
N GLY A 13 -5.28 -7.81 0.63
CA GLY A 13 -6.41 -7.23 1.32
C GLY A 13 -7.47 -8.27 1.63
N ASN A 14 -8.32 -7.94 2.60
CA ASN A 14 -9.49 -8.74 2.97
C ASN A 14 -10.70 -7.82 3.12
N SER A 15 -11.83 -8.24 2.55
CA SER A 15 -13.08 -7.46 2.51
C SER A 15 -12.88 -6.07 1.89
N ILE A 16 -12.16 -5.99 0.77
CA ILE A 16 -11.82 -4.76 0.05
C ILE A 16 -12.85 -4.43 -1.02
N GLY A 17 -13.34 -3.19 -0.98
CA GLY A 17 -14.23 -2.63 -2.01
C GLY A 17 -15.63 -3.25 -1.99
N SER A 18 -16.46 -2.80 -2.93
CA SER A 18 -17.86 -3.21 -3.04
C SER A 18 -18.16 -3.78 -4.41
N TRP A 19 -18.97 -4.84 -4.46
CA TRP A 19 -19.46 -5.41 -5.71
C TRP A 19 -20.27 -4.37 -6.49
N SER A 20 -20.18 -4.41 -7.81
CA SER A 20 -20.99 -3.58 -8.71
C SER A 20 -21.96 -4.51 -9.45
N GLY A 21 -23.08 -4.83 -8.81
CA GLY A 21 -23.96 -5.92 -9.26
C GLY A 21 -23.23 -7.26 -9.21
N CYS A 22 -23.19 -7.98 -10.35
CA CYS A 22 -22.50 -9.27 -10.48
C CYS A 22 -20.98 -9.13 -10.69
N LEU A 23 -20.44 -7.92 -10.82
CA LEU A 23 -19.01 -7.72 -11.09
C LEU A 23 -18.22 -7.58 -9.77
N PRO A 24 -17.12 -8.36 -9.61
CA PRO A 24 -16.25 -8.23 -8.45
C PRO A 24 -15.55 -6.86 -8.46
N PRO A 25 -15.17 -6.34 -7.27
CA PRO A 25 -14.48 -5.06 -7.19
C PRO A 25 -13.12 -5.13 -7.90
N ARG A 26 -12.74 -4.00 -8.52
CA ARG A 26 -11.45 -3.81 -9.19
C ARG A 26 -10.67 -2.75 -8.44
N THR A 27 -9.59 -3.13 -7.77
CA THR A 27 -8.92 -2.24 -6.81
C THR A 27 -7.41 -2.17 -7.03
N TYR A 28 -6.83 -1.03 -6.72
CA TYR A 28 -5.38 -0.84 -6.68
C TYR A 28 -5.01 -0.08 -5.40
N PHE A 29 -3.75 -0.15 -5.01
CA PHE A 29 -3.22 0.63 -3.89
C PHE A 29 -2.26 1.71 -4.39
N ALA A 30 -2.23 2.83 -3.69
CA ALA A 30 -1.20 3.86 -3.82
C ALA A 30 -0.43 3.97 -2.51
N VAL A 31 0.89 4.10 -2.60
CA VAL A 31 1.74 4.38 -1.44
C VAL A 31 2.20 5.82 -1.55
N SER A 32 2.07 6.56 -0.46
CA SER A 32 2.50 7.95 -0.35
C SER A 32 3.47 8.13 0.80
N LYS A 33 4.47 8.97 0.61
CA LYS A 33 5.39 9.40 1.67
C LYS A 33 5.04 10.79 2.16
N ILE A 34 5.26 11.05 3.44
CA ILE A 34 5.15 12.40 4.01
C ILE A 34 6.39 13.22 3.64
N ASN A 35 6.20 14.47 3.24
CA ASN A 35 7.27 15.44 3.05
C ASN A 35 7.47 16.30 4.32
N GLU A 36 8.48 17.15 4.32
CA GLU A 36 8.81 18.03 5.47
C GLU A 36 7.69 19.02 5.81
N ALA A 37 6.85 19.36 4.83
CA ALA A 37 5.67 20.20 5.01
C ALA A 37 4.41 19.41 5.46
N GLY A 38 4.55 18.13 5.84
CA GLY A 38 3.44 17.29 6.31
C GLY A 38 2.48 16.82 5.22
N LYS A 39 2.79 17.02 3.93
CA LYS A 39 1.95 16.59 2.80
C LYS A 39 2.36 15.22 2.29
N TYR A 40 1.38 14.38 1.99
CA TYR A 40 1.61 13.08 1.36
C TYR A 40 1.81 13.22 -0.16
N LEU A 41 2.88 12.61 -0.66
CA LEU A 41 3.22 12.53 -2.07
C LEU A 41 3.21 11.07 -2.52
N ILE A 42 2.45 10.75 -3.56
CA ILE A 42 2.37 9.38 -4.11
C ILE A 42 3.73 9.01 -4.70
N VAL A 43 4.28 7.88 -4.26
CA VAL A 43 5.55 7.32 -4.73
C VAL A 43 5.39 6.00 -5.47
N HIS A 44 4.24 5.33 -5.31
CA HIS A 44 3.94 4.10 -6.03
C HIS A 44 2.43 3.95 -6.27
N ARG A 45 2.06 3.37 -7.42
CA ARG A 45 0.70 2.89 -7.70
C ARG A 45 0.79 1.45 -8.22
N SER A 46 0.01 0.57 -7.62
CA SER A 46 -0.01 -0.83 -8.01
C SER A 46 -0.78 -1.03 -9.33
N LYS A 47 -0.60 -2.19 -9.94
CA LYS A 47 -1.58 -2.68 -10.91
C LYS A 47 -2.90 -3.02 -10.20
N MET A 48 -3.96 -3.02 -10.98
CA MET A 48 -5.30 -3.32 -10.50
C MET A 48 -5.51 -4.83 -10.32
N ALA A 49 -6.10 -5.22 -9.21
CA ALA A 49 -6.50 -6.58 -8.87
C ALA A 49 -8.03 -6.70 -8.87
N ARG A 50 -8.55 -7.92 -9.09
CA ARG A 50 -9.99 -8.22 -9.05
C ARG A 50 -10.32 -9.03 -7.79
N GLY A 51 -11.49 -8.78 -7.21
CA GLY A 51 -12.02 -9.52 -6.06
C GLY A 51 -11.92 -8.76 -4.74
N SER A 52 -12.72 -9.19 -3.75
CA SER A 52 -12.78 -8.58 -2.41
C SER A 52 -11.64 -9.00 -1.48
N ASN A 53 -10.87 -10.03 -1.86
CA ASN A 53 -9.66 -10.46 -1.16
C ASN A 53 -8.45 -10.40 -2.09
N PRO A 54 -8.11 -9.21 -2.63
CA PRO A 54 -7.09 -9.09 -3.66
C PRO A 54 -5.70 -9.39 -3.08
N THR A 55 -4.86 -10.03 -3.88
CA THR A 55 -3.41 -10.03 -3.68
C THR A 55 -2.79 -9.28 -4.84
N TRP A 56 -2.22 -8.11 -4.57
CA TRP A 56 -1.65 -7.26 -5.62
C TRP A 56 -0.26 -7.75 -6.04
N GLN A 57 0.15 -7.36 -7.24
CA GLN A 57 1.52 -7.61 -7.70
C GLN A 57 2.52 -6.93 -6.74
N PRO A 58 3.65 -7.58 -6.42
CA PRO A 58 4.65 -6.99 -5.55
C PRO A 58 5.14 -5.65 -6.08
N MET A 59 5.17 -4.63 -5.23
CA MET A 59 5.85 -3.39 -5.56
C MET A 59 7.36 -3.56 -5.36
N LYS A 60 8.16 -2.89 -6.19
CA LYS A 60 9.61 -2.77 -6.03
C LYS A 60 9.98 -1.29 -6.14
N ILE A 61 10.66 -0.74 -5.14
CA ILE A 61 10.99 0.68 -5.06
C ILE A 61 12.27 0.88 -4.24
N SER A 62 13.06 1.90 -4.54
CA SER A 62 14.24 2.22 -3.73
C SER A 62 13.84 2.79 -2.36
N SER A 63 14.65 2.54 -1.32
CA SER A 63 14.45 3.13 0.01
C SER A 63 14.41 4.66 -0.03
N ARG A 64 15.27 5.27 -0.86
CA ARG A 64 15.30 6.71 -1.08
C ARG A 64 13.98 7.23 -1.65
N SER A 65 13.45 6.59 -2.68
CA SER A 65 12.18 6.99 -3.29
C SER A 65 11.01 6.81 -2.32
N LEU A 66 10.95 5.67 -1.64
CA LEU A 66 9.85 5.30 -0.77
C LEU A 66 9.80 6.14 0.52
N CYS A 67 10.93 6.28 1.19
CA CYS A 67 10.98 6.79 2.57
C CYS A 67 12.20 7.68 2.84
N ASN A 68 12.86 8.19 1.79
CA ASN A 68 14.09 8.99 1.88
C ASN A 68 15.25 8.27 2.61
N GLY A 69 15.20 6.93 2.69
CA GLY A 69 16.19 6.12 3.41
C GLY A 69 15.91 5.93 4.90
N ASP A 70 14.84 6.54 5.42
CA ASP A 70 14.41 6.48 6.80
C ASP A 70 13.28 5.44 6.95
N PHE A 71 13.59 4.27 7.51
CA PHE A 71 12.64 3.16 7.60
C PHE A 71 11.53 3.35 8.64
N ASP A 72 11.66 4.34 9.52
CA ASP A 72 10.64 4.75 10.48
C ASP A 72 9.76 5.89 9.96
N ARG A 73 10.09 6.44 8.78
CA ARG A 73 9.25 7.44 8.12
C ARG A 73 7.84 6.91 7.87
N GLU A 74 6.87 7.72 8.24
CA GLU A 74 5.47 7.41 8.02
C GLU A 74 5.13 7.37 6.52
N LEU A 75 4.41 6.32 6.15
CA LEU A 75 3.88 6.06 4.83
C LEU A 75 2.37 5.88 4.94
N LYS A 76 1.65 6.37 3.94
CA LYS A 76 0.22 6.15 3.80
C LYS A 76 -0.06 5.19 2.66
N ILE A 77 -0.91 4.19 2.91
CA ILE A 77 -1.43 3.30 1.87
C ILE A 77 -2.90 3.61 1.68
N ASP A 78 -3.26 4.09 0.48
CA ASP A 78 -4.65 4.35 0.07
C ASP A 78 -5.11 3.26 -0.91
N ILE A 79 -6.32 2.74 -0.71
CA ILE A 79 -6.95 1.78 -1.63
C ILE A 79 -8.05 2.46 -2.41
N PHE A 80 -8.03 2.27 -3.73
CA PHE A 80 -9.03 2.81 -4.64
C PHE A 80 -9.75 1.68 -5.38
N GLN A 81 -11.03 1.87 -5.64
CA GLN A 81 -11.83 1.02 -6.52
C GLN A 81 -12.19 1.77 -7.80
N ARG A 82 -11.97 1.11 -8.94
CA ARG A 82 -12.48 1.57 -10.23
C ARG A 82 -13.90 1.05 -10.42
N LYS A 83 -14.87 1.96 -10.49
CA LYS A 83 -16.26 1.66 -10.82
C LYS A 83 -16.42 1.37 -12.31
N PHE A 84 -17.54 0.77 -12.68
CA PHE A 84 -17.86 0.47 -14.08
C PHE A 84 -17.94 1.74 -14.94
N SER A 85 -18.45 2.83 -14.37
CA SER A 85 -18.47 4.17 -14.99
C SER A 85 -17.09 4.76 -15.29
N GLY A 86 -16.00 4.13 -14.81
CA GLY A 86 -14.64 4.65 -14.91
C GLY A 86 -14.22 5.50 -13.72
N ALA A 87 -15.16 5.93 -12.87
CA ALA A 87 -14.87 6.71 -11.67
C ALA A 87 -13.99 5.94 -10.68
N LEU A 88 -13.07 6.64 -10.04
CA LEU A 88 -12.24 6.14 -8.95
C LEU A 88 -12.85 6.58 -7.62
N VAL A 89 -13.13 5.62 -6.75
CA VAL A 89 -13.60 5.89 -5.39
C VAL A 89 -12.58 5.40 -4.37
N SER A 90 -12.41 6.15 -3.29
CA SER A 90 -11.60 5.71 -2.15
C SER A 90 -12.35 4.61 -1.39
N VAL A 91 -11.65 3.51 -1.10
CA VAL A 91 -12.15 2.42 -0.25
C VAL A 91 -11.74 2.65 1.20
N GLY A 92 -10.54 3.20 1.40
CA GLY A 92 -9.99 3.48 2.72
C GLY A 92 -8.48 3.60 2.69
N SER A 93 -7.90 3.83 3.86
CA SER A 93 -6.46 4.05 4.01
C SER A 93 -5.91 3.49 5.32
N MET A 94 -4.59 3.34 5.40
CA MET A 94 -3.87 3.05 6.64
C MET A 94 -2.49 3.70 6.67
N LEU A 95 -1.96 3.90 7.87
CA LEU A 95 -0.61 4.41 8.11
C LEU A 95 0.34 3.28 8.50
N THR A 96 1.59 3.40 8.08
CA THR A 96 2.61 2.37 8.28
C THR A 96 4.02 2.91 8.11
N THR A 97 5.02 2.06 8.29
CA THR A 97 6.45 2.35 8.07
C THR A 97 7.12 1.12 7.44
N VAL A 98 8.31 1.26 6.88
CA VAL A 98 9.05 0.11 6.32
C VAL A 98 9.37 -0.91 7.43
N ASN A 99 9.73 -0.43 8.62
CA ASN A 99 9.95 -1.28 9.78
C ASN A 99 8.69 -2.05 10.21
N LYS A 100 7.51 -1.42 10.15
CA LYS A 100 6.25 -2.10 10.42
C LYS A 100 5.96 -3.16 9.35
N MET A 101 6.22 -2.85 8.07
CA MET A 101 6.05 -3.80 6.96
C MET A 101 6.93 -5.04 7.10
N SER A 102 8.18 -4.88 7.55
CA SER A 102 9.13 -5.99 7.69
C SER A 102 8.88 -6.85 8.92
N LYS A 103 8.31 -6.30 9.99
CA LYS A 103 8.13 -6.98 11.28
C LYS A 103 6.75 -7.59 11.52
N SER A 104 5.71 -7.19 10.78
CA SER A 104 4.31 -7.52 11.15
C SER A 104 3.89 -8.99 10.96
N GLY A 105 4.75 -9.90 10.47
CA GLY A 105 4.44 -11.33 10.40
C GLY A 105 3.15 -11.70 9.65
N GLN A 106 2.76 -10.94 8.62
CA GLN A 106 1.48 -11.07 7.90
C GLN A 106 0.19 -10.80 8.70
N GLU A 107 0.28 -10.16 9.87
CA GLU A 107 -0.87 -9.73 10.66
C GLU A 107 -1.82 -8.81 9.85
N LYS A 108 -3.13 -8.96 10.08
CA LYS A 108 -4.16 -8.09 9.50
C LYS A 108 -4.16 -6.74 10.19
N GLN A 109 -4.00 -5.68 9.42
CA GLN A 109 -4.05 -4.30 9.86
C GLN A 109 -5.39 -3.69 9.44
N ALA A 110 -6.10 -3.10 10.39
CA ALA A 110 -7.37 -2.42 10.13
C ALA A 110 -7.15 -1.18 9.24
N MET A 111 -8.10 -0.92 8.36
CA MET A 111 -8.14 0.30 7.56
C MET A 111 -9.14 1.30 8.14
N LEU A 112 -8.90 2.57 7.86
CA LEU A 112 -9.89 3.64 8.03
C LEU A 112 -10.68 3.80 6.74
N SER A 113 -11.99 4.02 6.86
CA SER A 113 -12.86 4.43 5.77
C SER A 113 -12.48 5.85 5.28
N PRO A 114 -13.00 6.30 4.13
CA PRO A 114 -12.81 7.68 3.69
C PRO A 114 -13.37 8.73 4.67
N THR A 115 -14.31 8.34 5.54
CA THR A 115 -14.87 9.19 6.61
C THR A 115 -14.05 9.15 7.90
N GLY A 116 -12.93 8.43 7.93
CA GLY A 116 -12.06 8.31 9.10
C GLY A 116 -12.51 7.28 10.14
N GLN A 117 -13.60 6.54 9.88
CA GLN A 117 -14.11 5.50 10.78
C GLN A 117 -13.40 4.17 10.54
N ALA A 118 -13.31 3.32 11.56
CA ALA A 118 -12.78 1.96 11.39
C ALA A 118 -13.60 1.18 10.34
N SER A 119 -12.92 0.57 9.39
CA SER A 119 -13.52 -0.26 8.34
C SER A 119 -13.36 -1.75 8.65
N LYS A 120 -14.29 -2.57 8.13
CA LYS A 120 -14.15 -4.04 8.12
C LYS A 120 -13.04 -4.50 7.17
N SER A 121 -12.58 -3.63 6.27
CA SER A 121 -11.47 -3.88 5.35
C SER A 121 -10.15 -3.94 6.10
N THR A 122 -9.35 -4.96 5.82
CA THR A 122 -8.00 -5.11 6.40
C THR A 122 -6.96 -5.33 5.32
N LEU A 123 -5.72 -4.94 5.61
CA LEU A 123 -4.54 -5.19 4.77
C LEU A 123 -3.53 -6.03 5.53
N ARG A 124 -2.74 -6.82 4.80
CA ARG A 124 -1.61 -7.56 5.37
C ARG A 124 -0.43 -7.56 4.42
N TYR A 125 0.77 -7.48 4.97
CA TYR A 125 2.01 -7.65 4.23
C TYR A 125 2.29 -9.14 4.07
N VAL A 126 2.13 -9.66 2.85
CA VAL A 126 2.45 -11.07 2.53
C VAL A 126 3.96 -11.27 2.56
N SER A 127 4.72 -10.29 2.07
CA SER A 127 6.17 -10.27 2.20
C SER A 127 6.69 -8.85 2.16
N CYS A 128 7.82 -8.61 2.81
CA CYS A 128 8.59 -7.39 2.72
C CYS A 128 10.08 -7.78 2.74
N THR A 129 10.78 -7.55 1.63
CA THR A 129 12.22 -7.80 1.52
C THR A 129 12.97 -6.49 1.31
N ILE A 130 14.11 -6.37 1.99
CA ILE A 130 15.02 -5.23 1.88
C ILE A 130 16.33 -5.81 1.37
N THR A 131 16.71 -5.46 0.14
CA THR A 131 17.93 -5.96 -0.49
C THR A 131 18.91 -4.81 -0.72
N PRO A 132 20.18 -4.94 -0.33
CA PRO A 132 21.22 -3.99 -0.70
C PRO A 132 21.36 -3.95 -2.23
N ILE A 133 21.39 -2.76 -2.83
CA ILE A 133 21.75 -2.58 -4.23
C ILE A 133 23.25 -2.30 -4.27
N ASN A 134 24.03 -3.29 -4.73
CA ASN A 134 25.43 -3.07 -5.06
C ASN A 134 25.49 -2.34 -6.40
N THR A 135 25.96 -1.10 -6.38
CA THR A 135 26.42 -0.40 -7.58
C THR A 135 27.92 -0.58 -7.67
N PHE A 136 28.38 -1.24 -8.74
CA PHE A 136 29.78 -1.27 -9.15
C PHE A 136 30.25 0.12 -9.57
#